data_AF-A0A4Q8TG55-F1
#
_entry.id   AF-A0A4Q8TG55-F1
#
_cell.length_a   1.000
_cell.length_b   1.000
_cell.length_c   1.000
_cell.angle_alpha   90.00
_cell.angle_beta   90.00
_cell.angle_gamma   90.00
#
_symmetry.space_group_name_H-M   'P 1'
#
loop_
_entity.id
_entity.type
_entity.pdbx_description
1 polymer ?
#
loop_
_entity_poly.entity_id
_entity_poly.type
_entity_poly.pdbx_seq_one_letter_code
_entity_poly.pdbx_strand_id
1 'polypeptide(L)'
;MSDPIGLGERGVEIWRSLKTGEIARDALVLEAARTADRLDELDNIIQGKGVLELMQFRLDFPEGDDEPFVVEVKFQSVLSEARQQQTAFANLVEKISRYGLSATAPKGGEVKPVPAGVTSLDKIRAKVAQQSR
;
A
#
# COMPACT_ATOMS: atom_id res chain seq x y z
N MET A 1 -14.48 -22.13 0.59
CA MET A 1 -14.16 -21.11 -0.44
C MET A 1 -12.65 -21.00 -0.48
N SER A 2 -12.01 -21.36 -1.59
CA SER A 2 -10.55 -21.46 -1.73
C SER A 2 -9.88 -20.09 -1.68
N ASP A 3 -8.65 -20.06 -1.15
CA ASP A 3 -7.81 -18.85 -1.20
C ASP A 3 -7.34 -18.58 -2.65
N PRO A 4 -7.05 -17.31 -3.00
CA PRO A 4 -6.47 -16.95 -4.29
C PRO A 4 -5.12 -17.62 -4.49
N ILE A 5 -4.89 -18.11 -5.71
CA ILE A 5 -3.63 -18.75 -6.09
C ILE A 5 -2.52 -17.69 -6.14
N GLY A 6 -1.34 -18.04 -5.60
CA GLY A 6 -0.12 -17.22 -5.71
C GLY A 6 0.06 -16.17 -4.62
N LEU A 7 -0.70 -16.22 -3.52
CA LEU A 7 -0.46 -15.41 -2.33
C LEU A 7 0.52 -16.12 -1.37
N GLY A 8 1.39 -15.35 -0.76
CA GLY A 8 2.23 -15.74 0.38
C GLY A 8 1.43 -15.78 1.68
N GLU A 9 2.10 -16.14 2.78
CA GLU A 9 1.46 -16.31 4.09
C GLU A 9 0.74 -15.03 4.56
N ARG A 10 1.42 -13.88 4.47
CA ARG A 10 0.88 -12.58 4.85
C ARG A 10 -0.27 -12.14 3.94
N GLY A 11 -0.14 -12.33 2.63
CA GLY A 11 -1.19 -12.02 1.67
C GLY A 11 -2.45 -12.85 1.90
N VAL A 12 -2.31 -14.14 2.21
CA VAL A 12 -3.43 -15.02 2.58
C VAL A 12 -4.13 -14.51 3.85
N GLU A 13 -3.38 -14.10 4.86
CA GLU A 13 -3.95 -13.55 6.11
C GLU A 13 -4.75 -12.26 5.85
N ILE A 14 -4.20 -11.33 5.06
CA ILE A 14 -4.87 -10.08 4.67
C ILE A 14 -6.16 -10.39 3.90
N TRP A 15 -6.09 -11.31 2.93
CA TRP A 15 -7.25 -11.71 2.13
C TRP A 15 -8.35 -12.30 3.00
N ARG A 16 -8.02 -13.25 3.88
CA ARG A 16 -8.99 -13.90 4.76
C ARG A 16 -9.64 -12.92 5.73
N SER A 17 -8.89 -11.92 6.20
CA SER A 17 -9.34 -10.95 7.18
C SER A 17 -10.22 -9.84 6.60
N LEU A 18 -9.93 -9.39 5.37
CA LEU A 18 -10.55 -8.17 4.82
C LEU A 18 -11.56 -8.42 3.69
N LYS A 19 -11.62 -9.62 3.13
CA LYS A 19 -12.61 -9.97 2.10
C LYS A 19 -14.04 -9.81 2.62
N THR A 20 -14.94 -9.30 1.79
CA THR A 20 -16.34 -9.09 2.14
C THR A 20 -17.32 -9.73 1.17
N GLY A 21 -16.84 -10.29 0.04
CA GLY A 21 -17.69 -10.82 -1.03
C GLY A 21 -18.18 -9.75 -1.99
N GLU A 22 -17.80 -8.48 -1.78
CA GLU A 22 -18.12 -7.39 -2.70
C GLU A 22 -16.99 -7.28 -3.72
N ILE A 23 -17.31 -7.48 -5.01
CA ILE A 23 -16.31 -7.61 -6.08
C ILE A 23 -15.31 -6.44 -6.11
N ALA A 24 -15.79 -5.20 -6.00
CA ALA A 24 -14.93 -4.01 -6.06
C ALA A 24 -13.99 -3.91 -4.86
N ARG A 25 -14.49 -4.21 -3.67
CA ARG A 25 -13.69 -4.19 -2.44
C ARG A 25 -12.73 -5.38 -2.39
N ASP A 26 -13.19 -6.57 -2.75
CA ASP A 26 -12.37 -7.78 -2.79
C ASP A 26 -11.23 -7.63 -3.81
N ALA A 27 -11.45 -7.00 -4.97
CA ALA A 27 -10.37 -6.68 -5.90
C ALA A 27 -9.28 -5.81 -5.26
N LEU A 28 -9.65 -4.79 -4.48
CA LEU A 28 -8.69 -3.96 -3.76
C LEU A 28 -7.95 -4.75 -2.67
N VAL A 29 -8.66 -5.63 -1.94
CA VAL A 29 -8.06 -6.49 -0.91
C VAL A 29 -7.07 -7.48 -1.54
N LEU A 30 -7.36 -8.03 -2.73
CA LEU A 30 -6.45 -8.92 -3.44
C LEU A 30 -5.16 -8.20 -3.85
N GLU A 31 -5.27 -6.98 -4.40
CA GLU A 31 -4.09 -6.20 -4.76
C GLU A 31 -3.27 -5.80 -3.53
N ALA A 32 -3.93 -5.44 -2.41
CA ALA A 32 -3.23 -5.18 -1.15
C ALA A 32 -2.49 -6.42 -0.63
N ALA A 33 -3.08 -7.60 -0.73
CA ALA A 33 -2.45 -8.86 -0.35
C ALA A 33 -1.19 -9.15 -1.20
N ARG A 34 -1.28 -8.98 -2.53
CA ARG A 34 -0.13 -9.14 -3.44
C ARG A 34 1.00 -8.14 -3.15
N THR A 35 0.66 -6.87 -2.89
CA THR A 35 1.65 -5.86 -2.53
C THR A 35 2.32 -6.17 -1.18
N ALA A 36 1.57 -6.71 -0.21
CA ALA A 36 2.14 -7.12 1.07
C ALA A 36 3.15 -8.27 0.91
N ASP A 37 2.83 -9.29 0.11
CA ASP A 37 3.76 -10.40 -0.17
C ASP A 37 5.03 -9.90 -0.90
N ARG A 38 4.88 -8.98 -1.85
CA ARG A 38 6.02 -8.36 -2.54
C ARG A 38 6.91 -7.54 -1.60
N LEU A 39 6.31 -6.88 -0.61
CA LEU A 39 7.05 -6.18 0.43
C LEU A 39 7.85 -7.13 1.32
N ASP A 40 7.28 -8.28 1.69
CA ASP A 40 8.00 -9.31 2.45
C ASP A 40 9.19 -9.87 1.64
N GLU A 41 9.01 -10.07 0.33
CA GLU A 41 10.09 -10.46 -0.57
C GLU A 41 11.22 -9.41 -0.63
N LEU A 42 10.86 -8.12 -0.77
CA LEU A 42 11.83 -7.02 -0.77
C LEU A 42 12.57 -6.90 0.56
N ASP A 43 11.87 -7.08 1.69
CA ASP A 43 12.48 -7.07 3.02
C ASP A 43 13.43 -8.26 3.19
N ASN A 44 13.09 -9.44 2.66
CA ASN A 44 14.00 -10.59 2.64
C ASN A 44 15.26 -10.30 1.80
N ILE A 45 15.14 -9.64 0.66
CA ILE A 45 16.28 -9.22 -0.17
C ILE A 45 17.16 -8.22 0.59
N ILE A 46 16.57 -7.20 1.22
CA ILE A 46 17.31 -6.19 2.00
C ILE A 46 18.05 -6.83 3.19
N GLN A 47 17.45 -7.83 3.83
CA GLN A 47 18.07 -8.58 4.93
C GLN A 47 19.12 -9.61 4.46
N GLY A 48 19.36 -9.74 3.15
CA GLY A 48 20.28 -10.73 2.59
C GLY A 48 19.78 -12.19 2.67
N LYS A 49 18.47 -12.39 2.90
CA LYS A 49 17.80 -13.71 2.94
C LYS A 49 17.10 -14.06 1.61
N GLY A 50 16.92 -13.08 0.73
CA GLY A 50 16.31 -13.24 -0.59
C GLY A 50 17.31 -13.62 -1.69
N VAL A 51 16.81 -14.12 -2.81
CA VAL A 51 17.64 -14.58 -3.93
C VAL A 51 18.40 -13.40 -4.56
N LEU A 52 19.71 -13.62 -4.69
CA LEU A 52 20.79 -12.72 -5.16
C LEU A 52 20.66 -12.22 -6.61
N GLU A 53 19.50 -12.32 -7.25
CA GLU A 53 19.33 -12.10 -8.70
C GLU A 53 19.47 -10.61 -9.13
N LEU A 54 19.38 -9.67 -8.19
CA LEU A 54 19.56 -8.23 -8.45
C LEU A 54 20.95 -7.70 -8.08
N MET A 55 21.87 -8.55 -7.65
CA MET A 55 23.20 -8.13 -7.21
C MET A 55 24.19 -8.19 -8.38
N GLN A 56 24.68 -7.02 -8.79
CA GLN A 56 25.88 -6.95 -9.61
C GLN A 56 27.10 -7.01 -8.69
N PHE A 57 27.88 -8.07 -8.84
CA PHE A 57 29.17 -8.20 -8.16
C PHE A 57 30.22 -7.51 -9.01
N ARG A 58 30.87 -6.49 -8.46
CA ARG A 58 32.13 -6.00 -9.01
C ARG A 58 33.25 -6.69 -8.25
N LEU A 59 33.98 -7.54 -8.97
CA LEU A 59 35.17 -8.19 -8.47
C LEU A 59 36.36 -7.36 -8.91
N ASP A 60 37.01 -6.69 -7.95
CA ASP A 60 38.31 -6.08 -8.20
C ASP A 60 39.37 -7.13 -7.83
N PHE A 61 40.03 -7.68 -8.85
CA PHE A 61 41.09 -8.66 -8.68
C PHE A 61 42.40 -7.93 -8.36
N PRO A 62 43.04 -8.19 -7.21
CA PRO A 62 44.33 -7.60 -6.92
C PRO A 62 45.42 -8.11 -7.88
N GLU A 63 46.41 -7.27 -8.19
CA GLU A 63 47.53 -7.61 -9.06
C GLU A 63 48.64 -8.40 -8.34
N GLY A 64 48.58 -8.51 -7.00
CA GLY A 64 49.56 -9.21 -6.17
C GLY A 64 48.94 -10.33 -5.33
N ASP A 65 49.71 -11.42 -5.13
CA ASP A 65 49.29 -12.64 -4.42
C ASP A 65 48.93 -12.44 -2.93
N ASP A 66 49.31 -11.30 -2.32
CA ASP A 66 49.11 -11.01 -0.89
C ASP A 66 48.01 -9.97 -0.58
N GLU A 67 47.26 -9.51 -1.58
CA GLU A 67 46.19 -8.53 -1.37
C GLU A 67 44.81 -9.19 -1.17
N PRO A 68 43.98 -8.69 -0.23
CA PRO A 68 42.65 -9.24 0.01
C PRO A 68 41.70 -8.93 -1.16
N PHE A 69 40.95 -9.95 -1.61
CA PHE A 69 39.87 -9.75 -2.57
C PHE A 69 38.78 -8.83 -1.98
N VAL A 70 38.51 -7.71 -2.66
CA VAL A 70 37.41 -6.81 -2.30
C VAL A 70 36.23 -7.07 -3.24
N VAL A 71 35.11 -7.52 -2.66
CA VAL A 71 33.85 -7.70 -3.39
C VAL A 71 32.93 -6.53 -3.05
N GLU A 72 32.73 -5.62 -4.01
CA GLU A 72 31.75 -4.52 -3.86
C GLU A 72 30.38 -4.98 -4.37
N VAL A 73 29.37 -4.91 -3.51
CA VAL A 73 27.98 -5.20 -3.84
C VAL A 73 27.20 -3.90 -3.93
N LYS A 74 26.64 -3.59 -5.10
CA LYS A 74 25.76 -2.43 -5.29
C LYS A 74 24.29 -2.85 -5.35
N PHE A 75 23.53 -2.51 -4.32
CA PHE A 75 22.07 -2.62 -4.32
C PHE A 75 21.48 -1.45 -5.13
N GLN A 76 21.31 -1.62 -6.43
CA GLN A 76 20.68 -0.57 -7.22
C GLN A 76 19.18 -0.51 -6.90
N SER A 77 18.75 0.62 -6.33
CA SER A 77 17.36 1.06 -6.18
C SER A 77 16.39 0.16 -5.39
N VAL A 78 16.81 -0.96 -4.79
CA VAL A 78 15.94 -1.85 -3.98
C VAL A 78 15.24 -1.09 -2.85
N LEU A 79 15.94 -0.19 -2.17
CA LEU A 79 15.36 0.66 -1.12
C LEU A 79 14.32 1.65 -1.67
N SER A 80 14.51 2.12 -2.90
CA SER A 80 13.56 3.02 -3.54
C SER A 80 12.30 2.27 -3.99
N GLU A 81 12.45 1.06 -4.53
CA GLU A 81 11.34 0.16 -4.85
C GLU A 81 10.53 -0.20 -3.60
N ALA A 82 11.21 -0.59 -2.51
CA ALA A 82 10.56 -0.88 -1.23
C ALA A 82 9.71 0.30 -0.73
N ARG A 83 10.23 1.53 -0.79
CA ARG A 83 9.47 2.74 -0.43
C ARG A 83 8.26 2.97 -1.34
N GLN A 84 8.39 2.72 -2.64
CA GLN A 84 7.27 2.87 -3.58
C GLN A 84 6.17 1.84 -3.29
N GLN A 85 6.54 0.58 -3.06
CA GLN A 85 5.61 -0.49 -2.70
C GLN A 85 4.94 -0.24 -1.34
N GLN A 86 5.68 0.28 -0.34
CA GLN A 86 5.11 0.68 0.95
C GLN A 86 4.05 1.78 0.80
N THR A 87 4.33 2.76 -0.05
CA THR A 87 3.39 3.85 -0.34
C THR A 87 2.15 3.34 -1.07
N ALA A 88 2.34 2.46 -2.06
CA ALA A 88 1.24 1.82 -2.78
C ALA A 88 0.35 1.00 -1.84
N PHE A 89 0.96 0.21 -0.94
CA PHE A 89 0.26 -0.58 0.07
C PHE A 89 -0.57 0.31 1.02
N ALA A 90 0.03 1.38 1.57
CA ALA A 90 -0.68 2.30 2.45
C ALA A 90 -1.91 2.92 1.76
N ASN A 91 -1.77 3.33 0.50
CA ASN A 91 -2.88 3.87 -0.30
C ASN A 91 -3.98 2.83 -0.55
N LEU A 92 -3.63 1.56 -0.77
CA LEU A 92 -4.61 0.48 -0.95
C LEU A 92 -5.38 0.23 0.35
N VAL A 93 -4.69 0.13 1.48
CA VAL A 93 -5.32 -0.04 2.80
C VAL A 93 -6.27 1.12 3.12
N GLU A 94 -5.86 2.35 2.82
CA GLU A 94 -6.72 3.52 3.00
C GLU A 94 -7.96 3.47 2.10
N LYS A 95 -7.83 3.05 0.84
CA LYS A 95 -8.99 2.89 -0.06
C LYS A 95 -9.94 1.82 0.44
N ILE A 96 -9.42 0.69 0.94
CA ILE A 96 -10.23 -0.39 1.50
C ILE A 96 -11.01 0.09 2.73
N SER A 97 -10.38 0.85 3.64
CA SER A 97 -11.06 1.38 4.82
C SER A 97 -12.16 2.38 4.46
N ARG A 98 -11.94 3.21 3.43
CA ARG A 98 -12.93 4.17 2.92
C ARG A 98 -14.08 3.50 2.16
N TYR A 99 -13.86 2.39 1.47
CA TYR A 99 -14.92 1.66 0.77
C TYR A 99 -16.02 1.18 1.74
N GLY A 100 -15.65 0.83 2.98
CA GLY A 100 -16.62 0.53 4.05
C GLY A 100 -17.41 1.75 4.56
N LEU A 101 -16.87 2.97 4.40
CA LEU A 101 -17.53 4.22 4.79
C LEU A 101 -18.44 4.79 3.69
N SER A 102 -18.15 4.50 2.41
CA SER A 102 -18.93 5.01 1.28
C SER A 102 -20.21 4.21 1.00
N ALA A 103 -20.28 2.94 1.46
CA ALA A 103 -21.49 2.13 1.33
C ALA A 103 -22.63 2.56 2.29
N THR A 104 -22.30 3.37 3.31
CA THR A 104 -23.26 3.95 4.27
C THR A 104 -23.44 5.46 4.09
N ALA A 105 -23.08 6.04 2.93
CA ALA A 105 -23.62 7.35 2.59
C ALA A 105 -25.12 7.15 2.28
N PRO A 106 -26.05 7.71 3.06
CA PRO A 106 -27.48 7.56 2.78
C PRO A 106 -27.75 8.10 1.38
N LYS A 107 -28.14 7.21 0.46
CA LYS A 107 -28.76 7.62 -0.80
C LYS A 107 -30.07 8.32 -0.45
N GLY A 108 -30.12 9.63 -0.69
CA GLY A 108 -31.36 10.40 -0.65
C GLY A 108 -31.56 11.22 0.62
N GLY A 109 -30.77 12.27 0.78
CA GLY A 109 -31.33 13.54 1.27
C GLY A 109 -31.71 14.34 0.03
N GLU A 110 -32.99 14.69 -0.14
CA GLU A 110 -33.41 15.68 -1.13
C GLU A 110 -32.44 16.88 -1.07
N VAL A 111 -31.70 17.10 -2.15
CA VAL A 111 -30.94 18.32 -2.33
C VAL A 111 -31.98 19.41 -2.59
N LYS A 112 -32.54 19.99 -1.51
CA LYS A 112 -33.23 21.27 -1.63
C LYS A 112 -32.21 22.22 -2.27
N PRO A 113 -32.53 22.83 -3.43
CA PRO A 113 -31.60 23.71 -4.11
C PRO A 113 -31.15 24.77 -3.12
N VAL A 114 -29.83 24.92 -3.00
CA VAL A 114 -29.26 25.98 -2.18
C VAL A 114 -29.74 27.30 -2.78
N PRO A 115 -30.34 28.21 -1.99
CA PRO A 115 -30.70 29.53 -2.51
C PRO A 115 -29.47 30.17 -3.14
N ALA A 116 -29.64 30.78 -4.32
CA ALA A 116 -28.56 31.46 -5.01
C ALA A 116 -27.89 32.46 -4.05
N GLY A 117 -26.57 32.34 -3.86
CA GLY A 117 -25.77 33.23 -3.01
C GLY A 117 -25.27 32.65 -1.69
N VAL A 118 -25.56 31.39 -1.35
CA VAL A 118 -25.01 30.75 -0.14
C VAL A 118 -23.99 29.69 -0.51
N THR A 119 -22.73 29.90 -0.12
CA THR A 119 -21.67 28.91 -0.37
C THR A 119 -21.69 27.81 0.70
N SER A 120 -21.12 26.65 0.39
CA SER A 120 -21.01 25.53 1.34
C SER A 120 -20.26 25.91 2.62
N LEU A 121 -19.37 26.91 2.55
CA LEU A 121 -18.62 27.45 3.69
C LEU A 121 -19.50 28.26 4.66
N ASP A 122 -20.49 28.98 4.15
CA ASP A 122 -21.40 29.80 4.98
C ASP A 122 -22.30 28.93 5.87
N LYS A 123 -22.71 27.76 5.35
CA LYS A 123 -23.47 26.77 6.12
C LYS A 123 -22.66 26.16 7.27
N ILE A 124 -21.37 25.91 7.04
CA ILE A 124 -20.48 25.36 8.06
C ILE A 124 -20.26 26.40 9.17
N ARG A 125 -20.02 27.67 8.82
CA ARG A 125 -19.87 28.76 9.79
C ARG A 125 -21.12 28.97 10.65
N ALA A 126 -22.31 28.91 10.05
CA ALA A 126 -23.57 29.02 10.78
C ALA A 126 -23.78 27.85 11.77
N LYS A 127 -23.40 26.62 11.37
CA LYS A 127 -23.52 25.43 12.22
C LYS A 127 -22.55 25.47 13.41
N VAL A 128 -21.32 25.93 13.21
CA VAL A 128 -20.33 26.11 14.28
C VAL A 128 -20.81 27.16 15.28
N ALA A 129 -21.37 28.29 14.81
CA ALA A 129 -21.89 29.34 15.68
C ALA A 129 -23.10 28.90 16.54
N GLN A 130 -23.89 27.93 16.08
CA GLN A 130 -25.02 27.37 16.85
C GLN A 130 -24.59 26.35 17.91
N GLN A 131 -23.46 25.66 17.72
CA GLN A 131 -22.94 24.68 18.68
C GLN A 131 -22.11 25.31 19.81
N SER A 132 -21.75 26.60 19.68
CA SER A 132 -21.00 27.35 20.69
C SER A 132 -21.90 28.19 21.62
N ARG A 133 -23.18 27.82 21.76
CA ARG A 133 -24.13 28.39 22.73
C ARG A 133 -24.62 27.35 23.71
#